data_AF-A0A0B6YZA4-F1
#
_entry.id   AF-A0A0B6YZA4-F1
#
_cell.length_a   1.000
_cell.length_b   1.000
_cell.length_c   1.000
_cell.angle_alpha   90.00
_cell.angle_beta   90.00
_cell.angle_gamma   90.00
#
_symmetry.space_group_name_H-M   'P 1'
#
loop_
_entity.id
_entity.type
_entity.pdbx_description
1 polymer ?
#
loop_
_entity_poly.entity_id
_entity_poly.type
_entity_poly.pdbx_seq_one_letter_code
_entity_poly.pdbx_strand_id
1 'polypeptide(L)'
;LMADVAGHQLCDHCNCQISSATTPQAIYRLSLVCDTGTITWFGASGAIRLELMPFMRGNFRACFLTDSENIQVKISRENPHIISSQNYRLHLEKSRTLKLEHLVTSSSKNSEFCVNSKKTHPLLLYIEAVRIPGIEGVPKVVFHYDLEKLDDNALLDPMDECRPCTKDEILNSYCS
;
A
#
# COMPACT_ATOMS: atom_id res chain seq x y z
N LEU A 1 20.62 15.42 -10.09
CA LEU A 1 21.27 14.13 -9.73
C LEU A 1 20.78 13.74 -8.34
N MET A 2 19.91 12.74 -8.23
CA MET A 2 19.51 12.20 -6.92
C MET A 2 20.49 11.09 -6.56
N ALA A 3 21.18 11.24 -5.44
CA ALA A 3 22.08 10.23 -4.90
C ALA A 3 21.24 9.05 -4.39
N ASP A 4 21.50 7.88 -4.95
CA ASP A 4 21.01 6.60 -4.46
C ASP A 4 21.80 6.29 -3.19
N VAL A 5 21.20 6.51 -2.00
CA VAL A 5 21.87 6.24 -0.73
C VAL A 5 21.51 4.83 -0.28
N ALA A 6 22.53 3.98 -0.22
CA ALA A 6 22.43 2.57 0.14
C ALA A 6 21.99 2.38 1.60
N GLY A 7 20.68 2.30 1.84
CA GLY A 7 20.20 1.46 2.95
C GLY A 7 20.33 0.01 2.57
N HIS A 8 20.58 -0.83 3.58
CA HIS A 8 20.63 -2.26 3.37
C HIS A 8 19.18 -2.76 3.26
N GLN A 9 18.78 -3.07 2.03
CA GLN A 9 17.53 -3.74 1.72
C GLN A 9 17.85 -5.21 1.45
N LEU A 10 17.28 -6.10 2.26
CA LEU A 10 17.36 -7.54 2.07
C LEU A 10 15.95 -8.05 1.77
N CYS A 11 15.72 -8.50 0.54
CA CYS A 11 14.44 -9.09 0.16
C CYS A 11 14.62 -10.56 -0.18
N ASP A 12 13.86 -11.42 0.51
CA ASP A 12 13.72 -12.83 0.19
C ASP A 12 12.32 -13.06 -0.38
N HIS A 13 12.26 -13.14 -1.71
CA HIS A 13 11.03 -13.27 -2.49
C HIS A 13 9.98 -12.18 -2.15
N CYS A 14 9.10 -12.49 -1.20
CA CYS A 14 7.95 -11.67 -0.81
C CYS A 14 8.17 -10.87 0.47
N ASN A 15 9.25 -11.16 1.20
CA ASN A 15 9.57 -10.56 2.48
C ASN A 15 10.76 -9.61 2.32
N CYS A 16 10.61 -8.36 2.73
CA CYS A 16 11.69 -7.39 2.68
C CYS A 16 12.01 -6.87 4.08
N GLN A 17 13.30 -6.76 4.37
CA GLN A 17 13.82 -6.06 5.52
C GLN A 17 14.58 -4.83 5.05
N ILE A 18 14.20 -3.68 5.60
CA ILE A 18 14.87 -2.41 5.39
C ILE A 18 15.47 -2.00 6.73
N SER A 19 16.77 -1.77 6.74
CA SER A 19 17.42 -1.01 7.80
C SER A 19 17.71 0.39 7.28
N SER A 20 17.22 1.42 7.97
CA SER A 20 17.52 2.79 7.57
C SER A 20 19.02 3.05 7.65
N ALA A 21 19.58 3.62 6.58
CA ALA A 21 20.93 4.19 6.57
C ALA A 21 21.02 5.40 7.52
N THR A 22 22.24 5.88 7.75
CA THR A 22 22.53 7.07 8.59
C THR A 22 21.90 8.36 8.08
N THR A 23 21.34 8.39 6.87
CA THR A 23 20.68 9.56 6.29
C THR A 23 19.17 9.55 6.51
N PRO A 24 18.60 10.56 7.20
CA PRO A 24 17.19 10.60 7.56
C PRO A 24 16.24 10.91 6.40
N GLN A 25 16.74 11.13 5.18
CA GLN A 25 15.96 11.54 4.00
C GLN A 25 16.04 10.55 2.83
N ALA A 26 16.50 9.31 3.07
CA ALA A 26 16.49 8.30 2.03
C ALA A 26 15.05 7.90 1.66
N ILE A 27 14.82 7.64 0.37
CA ILE A 27 13.59 7.05 -0.15
C ILE A 27 13.92 5.64 -0.65
N TYR A 28 13.52 4.61 0.09
CA TYR A 28 13.75 3.21 -0.31
C TYR A 28 12.74 2.77 -1.36
N ARG A 29 13.20 2.15 -2.45
CA ARG A 29 12.31 1.65 -3.51
C ARG A 29 12.16 0.15 -3.41
N LEU A 30 10.95 -0.30 -3.11
CA LEU A 30 10.61 -1.73 -3.06
C LEU A 30 9.77 -2.10 -4.28
N SER A 31 10.13 -3.17 -4.98
CA SER A 31 9.33 -3.77 -6.05
C SER A 31 8.98 -5.20 -5.65
N LEU A 32 7.71 -5.47 -5.39
CA LEU A 32 7.23 -6.78 -4.93
C LEU A 32 6.28 -7.39 -5.96
N VAL A 33 6.50 -8.68 -6.26
CA VAL A 33 5.77 -9.43 -7.29
C VAL A 33 4.84 -10.49 -6.67
N CYS A 34 4.85 -10.62 -5.35
CA CYS A 34 4.03 -11.60 -4.63
C CYS A 34 2.65 -11.07 -4.28
N ASP A 35 1.72 -11.99 -4.07
CA ASP A 35 0.37 -11.68 -3.63
C ASP A 35 0.31 -11.47 -2.11
N THR A 36 1.16 -12.14 -1.32
CA THR A 36 1.25 -11.93 0.13
C THR A 36 2.70 -11.79 0.58
N GLY A 37 2.93 -11.05 1.66
CA GLY A 37 4.26 -10.97 2.26
C GLY A 37 4.38 -9.96 3.39
N THR A 38 5.61 -9.72 3.83
CA THR A 38 5.91 -8.83 4.96
C THR A 38 7.06 -7.88 4.65
N ILE A 39 6.87 -6.60 4.96
CA ILE A 39 7.91 -5.58 4.89
C ILE A 39 8.23 -5.13 6.32
N THR A 40 9.46 -5.34 6.77
CA THR A 40 9.93 -4.88 8.08
C THR A 40 10.90 -3.73 7.92
N TRP A 41 10.63 -2.61 8.57
CA TRP A 41 11.46 -1.42 8.55
C TRP A 41 12.03 -1.14 9.94
N PHE A 42 13.29 -1.52 10.15
CA PHE A 42 14.03 -1.27 11.39
C PHE A 42 14.70 0.10 11.36
N GLY A 43 14.64 0.82 12.49
CA GLY A 43 15.20 2.15 12.55
C GLY A 43 14.47 3.12 11.61
N ALA A 44 13.17 2.91 11.40
CA ALA A 44 12.37 3.66 10.43
C ALA A 44 12.62 5.19 10.51
N SER A 45 13.10 5.76 9.41
CA SER A 45 13.37 7.20 9.27
C SER A 45 13.33 7.60 7.80
N GLY A 46 12.78 8.77 7.48
CA GLY A 46 12.62 9.22 6.10
C GLY A 46 11.36 8.62 5.48
N ALA A 47 11.49 8.08 4.27
CA ALA A 47 10.35 7.52 3.56
C ALA A 47 10.68 6.24 2.78
N ILE A 48 9.65 5.47 2.46
CA ILE A 48 9.68 4.33 1.55
C ILE A 48 8.72 4.62 0.40
N ARG A 49 9.18 4.34 -0.81
CA ARG A 49 8.35 4.26 -2.00
C ARG A 49 8.17 2.79 -2.38
N LEU A 50 6.98 2.27 -2.16
CA LEU A 50 6.63 0.89 -2.46
C LEU A 50 5.89 0.82 -3.80
N GLU A 51 6.41 -0.01 -4.71
CA GLU A 51 5.82 -0.37 -5.98
C GLU A 51 5.37 -1.83 -5.93
N LEU A 52 4.05 -2.03 -5.95
CA LEU A 52 3.45 -3.37 -5.97
C LEU A 52 3.02 -3.73 -7.39
N MET A 53 3.59 -4.82 -7.90
CA MET A 53 3.37 -5.35 -9.24
C MET A 53 3.01 -6.83 -9.15
N PRO A 54 1.77 -7.19 -8.79
CA PRO A 54 1.38 -8.60 -8.71
C PRO A 54 1.58 -9.29 -10.05
N PHE A 55 1.87 -10.59 -10.01
CA PHE A 55 1.91 -11.43 -11.21
C PHE A 55 0.52 -11.59 -11.86
N MET A 56 -0.54 -11.35 -11.07
CA MET A 56 -1.92 -11.43 -11.51
C MET A 56 -2.27 -10.36 -12.55
N ARG A 57 -2.93 -10.77 -13.64
CA ARG A 57 -3.46 -9.84 -14.65
C ARG A 57 -4.82 -9.32 -14.23
N GLY A 58 -5.00 -8.00 -14.25
CA GLY A 58 -6.29 -7.35 -14.00
C GLY A 58 -6.20 -6.30 -12.90
N ASN A 59 -7.36 -5.81 -12.47
CA ASN A 59 -7.44 -4.99 -11.27
C ASN A 59 -7.22 -5.87 -10.04
N PHE A 60 -6.70 -5.27 -8.97
CA PHE A 60 -6.45 -5.96 -7.71
C PHE A 60 -6.70 -5.02 -6.54
N ARG A 61 -7.02 -5.58 -5.39
CA ARG A 61 -7.12 -4.88 -4.11
C ARG A 61 -5.91 -5.26 -3.26
N ALA A 62 -5.17 -4.27 -2.79
CA ALA A 62 -4.09 -4.48 -1.85
C ALA A 62 -4.56 -4.10 -0.45
N CYS A 63 -4.56 -5.05 0.48
CA CYS A 63 -4.83 -4.82 1.89
C CYS A 63 -3.54 -4.91 2.69
N PHE A 64 -3.43 -4.08 3.72
CA PHE A 64 -2.25 -3.98 4.56
C PHE A 64 -2.64 -3.96 6.01
N LEU A 65 -1.94 -4.74 6.83
CA LEU A 65 -1.92 -4.63 8.28
C LEU A 65 -0.60 -4.00 8.69
N THR A 66 -0.69 -2.87 9.40
CA THR A 66 0.47 -2.08 9.83
C THR A 66 0.64 -2.13 11.33
N ASP A 67 1.83 -2.53 11.77
CA ASP A 67 2.28 -2.45 13.15
C ASP A 67 3.40 -1.43 13.30
N SER A 68 3.14 -0.36 14.03
CA SER A 68 4.14 0.68 14.32
C SER A 68 4.52 0.69 15.79
N GLU A 69 5.81 0.63 16.08
CA GLU A 69 6.39 0.73 17.42
C GLU A 69 7.31 1.96 17.49
N ASN A 70 7.10 2.83 18.49
CA ASN A 70 7.87 4.05 18.73
C ASN A 70 7.93 5.05 17.55
N ILE A 71 6.95 4.97 16.65
CA ILE A 71 6.88 5.82 15.46
C ILE A 71 5.45 5.91 14.94
N GLN A 72 5.15 6.99 14.22
CA GLN A 72 3.94 7.14 13.43
C GLN A 72 4.33 7.03 11.95
N VAL A 73 3.50 6.36 11.13
CA VAL A 73 3.67 6.33 9.69
C VAL A 73 2.48 6.96 8.98
N LYS A 74 2.77 7.78 7.97
CA LYS A 74 1.77 8.32 7.06
C LYS A 74 1.87 7.59 5.74
N ILE A 75 0.76 7.02 5.30
CA ILE A 75 0.70 6.22 4.09
C ILE A 75 -0.15 6.97 3.08
N SER A 76 0.41 7.20 1.90
CA SER A 76 -0.25 7.88 0.80
C SER A 76 -0.11 7.06 -0.47
N ARG A 77 -1.13 7.10 -1.32
CA ARG A 77 -1.06 6.59 -2.68
C ARG A 77 -0.41 7.63 -3.57
N GLU A 78 0.56 7.23 -4.38
CA GLU A 78 1.09 8.06 -5.45
C GLU A 78 0.27 7.86 -6.72
N ASN A 79 -0.39 8.91 -7.19
CA ASN A 79 -1.06 8.91 -8.47
C ASN A 79 -0.22 9.67 -9.50
N PRO A 80 0.15 9.06 -10.64
CA PRO A 80 0.85 9.78 -11.70
C PRO A 80 -0.11 10.81 -12.31
N HIS A 81 0.16 12.09 -12.07
CA HIS A 81 -0.60 13.19 -12.66
C HIS A 81 0.15 13.70 -13.89
N ILE A 82 -0.36 13.38 -15.08
CA ILE A 82 0.17 13.89 -16.34
C ILE A 82 -0.45 15.26 -16.57
N ILE A 83 0.32 16.33 -16.35
CA ILE A 83 -0.07 17.65 -16.81
C ILE A 83 0.34 17.74 -18.29
N SER A 84 -0.62 17.64 -19.21
CA SER A 84 -0.33 17.98 -20.60
C SER A 84 -0.39 19.50 -20.73
N SER A 85 0.75 20.16 -20.94
CA SER A 85 0.74 21.52 -21.46
C SER A 85 0.24 21.46 -22.90
N GLN A 86 -0.94 22.03 -23.17
CA GLN A 86 -1.45 22.21 -24.53
C GLN A 86 -0.65 23.34 -25.20
N ASN A 87 0.57 23.05 -25.67
CA ASN A 87 1.30 23.94 -26.57
C ASN A 87 2.00 23.08 -27.64
N TYR A 88 1.29 22.84 -28.73
CA TYR A 88 1.63 21.99 -29.88
C TYR A 88 2.84 22.46 -30.70
N ARG A 89 3.61 23.47 -30.25
CA ARG A 89 4.71 24.09 -31.00
C ARG A 89 6.09 23.93 -30.38
N LEU A 90 6.20 23.40 -29.17
CA LEU A 90 7.49 23.14 -28.51
C LEU A 90 7.48 21.69 -28.02
N HIS A 91 8.60 21.01 -28.18
CA HIS A 91 8.82 19.62 -27.78
C HIS A 91 8.07 19.25 -26.50
N LEU A 92 7.30 18.16 -26.58
CA LEU A 92 6.39 17.67 -25.55
C LEU A 92 7.15 17.18 -24.31
N GLU A 93 7.67 18.09 -23.49
CA GLU A 93 8.16 17.76 -22.16
C GLU A 93 6.97 17.48 -21.24
N LYS A 94 6.59 16.21 -21.15
CA LYS A 94 5.60 15.73 -20.18
C LYS A 94 6.18 15.87 -18.77
N SER A 95 5.95 17.00 -18.12
CA SER A 95 6.23 17.13 -16.68
C SER A 95 5.23 16.25 -15.92
N ARG A 96 5.76 15.18 -15.31
CA ARG A 96 4.98 14.27 -14.46
C ARG A 96 5.03 14.83 -13.04
N THR A 97 3.93 15.39 -12.57
CA THR A 97 3.78 15.70 -11.14
C THR A 97 3.18 14.49 -10.43
N LEU A 98 3.72 14.12 -9.27
CA LEU A 98 3.15 13.06 -8.44
C LEU A 98 2.18 13.71 -7.47
N LYS A 99 0.91 13.26 -7.47
CA LYS A 99 -0.07 13.68 -6.46
C LYS A 99 -0.16 12.60 -5.40
N LEU A 100 0.11 12.98 -4.16
CA LEU A 100 -0.07 12.12 -2.99
C LEU A 100 -1.52 12.21 -2.51
N GLU A 101 -2.19 11.06 -2.44
CA GLU A 101 -3.52 10.90 -1.86
C GLU A 101 -3.36 10.17 -0.53
N HIS A 102 -3.63 10.86 0.59
CA HIS A 102 -3.51 10.26 1.92
C HIS A 102 -4.49 9.09 2.06
N LEU A 103 -3.99 7.96 2.57
CA LEU A 103 -4.79 6.76 2.83
C LEU A 103 -5.03 6.58 4.31
N VAL A 104 -3.95 6.54 5.10
CA VAL A 104 -4.03 6.29 6.54
C VAL A 104 -2.81 6.87 7.26
N THR A 105 -3.00 7.20 8.53
CA THR A 105 -1.90 7.48 9.45
C THR A 105 -1.96 6.44 10.56
N SER A 106 -0.93 5.61 10.68
CA SER A 106 -0.84 4.59 11.73
C SER A 106 0.15 5.00 12.80
N SER A 107 -0.27 4.97 14.06
CA SER A 107 0.59 5.16 15.24
C SER A 107 0.38 4.05 16.29
N SER A 108 -0.36 3.01 15.93
CA SER A 108 -0.76 1.92 16.83
C SER A 108 -0.49 0.57 16.19
N LYS A 109 -0.60 -0.48 17.01
CA LYS A 109 -0.62 -1.85 16.51
C LYS A 109 -1.92 -2.12 15.75
N ASN A 110 -1.84 -2.96 14.73
CA ASN A 110 -2.96 -3.48 13.93
C ASN A 110 -3.78 -2.44 13.16
N SER A 111 -3.15 -1.43 12.55
CA SER A 111 -3.87 -0.52 11.65
C SER A 111 -4.03 -1.16 10.27
N GLU A 112 -5.28 -1.42 9.87
CA GLU A 112 -5.61 -2.02 8.58
C GLU A 112 -6.09 -0.97 7.57
N PHE A 113 -5.66 -1.09 6.31
CA PHE A 113 -6.25 -0.35 5.20
C PHE A 113 -6.16 -1.14 3.89
N CYS A 114 -7.09 -0.91 2.98
CA CYS A 114 -7.06 -1.48 1.64
C CYS A 114 -7.14 -0.40 0.57
N VAL A 115 -6.52 -0.66 -0.58
CA VAL A 115 -6.54 0.23 -1.73
C VAL A 115 -6.65 -0.57 -3.03
N ASN A 116 -7.59 -0.16 -3.88
CA ASN A 116 -7.76 -0.78 -5.18
C ASN A 116 -6.76 -0.20 -6.19
N SER A 117 -6.14 -1.07 -6.97
CA SER A 117 -5.35 -0.67 -8.13
C SER A 117 -6.29 -0.01 -9.16
N LYS A 118 -5.77 1.00 -9.86
CA LYS A 118 -6.51 1.70 -10.91
C LYS A 118 -5.92 1.24 -12.23
N LYS A 119 -6.66 0.39 -12.98
CA LYS A 119 -6.20 -0.20 -14.25
C LYS A 119 -4.98 -1.13 -14.05
N THR A 120 -4.38 -1.58 -15.14
CA THR A 120 -3.20 -2.47 -15.18
C THR A 120 -1.88 -1.79 -14.77
N HIS A 121 -1.91 -0.77 -13.91
CA HIS A 121 -0.69 -0.06 -13.46
C HIS A 121 -0.25 -0.56 -12.08
N PRO A 122 1.06 -0.49 -11.77
CA PRO A 122 1.55 -0.75 -10.42
C PRO A 122 0.84 0.12 -9.39
N LEU A 123 0.61 -0.44 -8.21
CA LEU A 123 0.18 0.35 -7.05
C LEU A 123 1.44 0.98 -6.42
N LEU A 124 1.47 2.31 -6.42
CA LEU A 124 2.56 3.08 -5.84
C LEU A 124 2.11 3.68 -4.51
N LEU A 125 2.84 3.35 -3.44
CA LEU A 125 2.64 3.91 -2.10
C LEU A 125 3.86 4.71 -1.67
N TYR A 126 3.60 5.83 -1.03
CA TYR A 126 4.57 6.65 -0.33
C TYR A 126 4.30 6.56 1.17
N ILE A 127 5.28 6.03 1.91
CA ILE A 127 5.19 5.76 3.34
C ILE A 127 6.22 6.65 4.04
N GLU A 128 5.76 7.59 4.85
CA GLU A 128 6.62 8.53 5.57
C GLU A 128 6.66 8.16 7.05
N ALA A 129 7.87 8.06 7.60
CA ALA A 129 8.13 7.82 9.01
C ALA A 129 8.21 9.14 9.80
N VAL A 130 7.32 9.31 10.77
CA VAL A 130 7.20 10.49 11.63
C VAL A 130 7.52 10.12 13.07
N ARG A 131 8.60 10.69 13.61
CA ARG A 131 8.98 10.49 15.02
C ARG A 131 7.95 11.11 15.95
N ILE A 132 7.57 10.37 16.98
CA ILE A 132 6.66 10.86 18.02
C ILE A 132 7.50 11.52 19.12
N PRO A 133 7.28 12.81 19.44
CA PRO A 133 8.03 13.50 20.48
C PRO A 133 7.86 12.81 21.84
N GLY A 134 8.95 12.64 22.58
CA GLY A 134 8.91 12.11 23.95
C GLY A 134 8.77 10.59 24.08
N ILE A 135 8.75 9.84 22.96
CA ILE A 135 8.80 8.37 22.98
C ILE A 135 10.24 7.92 22.71
N GLU A 136 10.82 7.20 23.67
CA GLU A 136 12.13 6.58 23.54
C GLU A 136 12.02 5.16 22.96
N GLY A 137 13.05 4.73 22.22
CA GLY A 137 13.12 3.39 21.65
C GLY A 137 13.51 3.38 20.18
N VAL A 138 13.86 2.18 19.70
CA VAL A 138 14.15 1.96 18.28
C VAL A 138 12.82 1.92 17.53
N PRO A 139 12.62 2.77 16.51
CA PRO A 139 11.40 2.76 15.73
C PRO A 139 11.37 1.52 14.84
N LYS A 140 10.22 0.88 14.79
CA LYS A 140 10.01 -0.31 13.97
C LYS A 140 8.64 -0.22 13.32
N VAL A 141 8.57 -0.56 12.05
CA VAL A 141 7.31 -0.67 11.32
C VAL A 141 7.27 -2.02 10.62
N VAL A 142 6.16 -2.73 10.74
CA VAL A 142 5.90 -3.97 10.00
C VAL A 142 4.64 -3.78 9.17
N PHE A 143 4.73 -4.08 7.88
CA PHE A 143 3.59 -4.16 6.98
C PHE A 143 3.40 -5.61 6.58
N HIS A 144 2.26 -6.18 6.88
CA HIS A 144 1.79 -7.39 6.22
C HIS A 144 0.90 -6.97 5.08
N TYR A 145 1.12 -7.50 3.87
CA TYR A 145 0.30 -7.18 2.71
C TYR A 145 -0.31 -8.44 2.12
N ASP A 146 -1.50 -8.26 1.56
CA ASP A 146 -2.26 -9.26 0.82
C ASP A 146 -2.89 -8.61 -0.41
N LEU A 147 -2.73 -9.24 -1.57
CA LEU A 147 -3.19 -8.77 -2.87
C LEU A 147 -4.25 -9.74 -3.38
N GLU A 148 -5.46 -9.22 -3.50
CA GLU A 148 -6.61 -9.95 -4.02
C GLU A 148 -6.89 -9.51 -5.45
N LYS A 149 -7.03 -10.46 -6.37
CA LYS A 149 -7.46 -10.15 -7.74
C LYS A 149 -8.93 -9.71 -7.72
N LEU A 150 -9.21 -8.56 -8.32
CA LEU A 150 -10.59 -8.14 -8.56
C LEU A 150 -11.01 -8.70 -9.91
N ASP A 151 -11.91 -9.66 -9.90
CA ASP A 151 -12.51 -10.15 -11.13
C ASP A 151 -13.52 -9.11 -11.65
N ASP A 152 -13.20 -8.50 -12.79
CA ASP A 152 -14.10 -7.56 -13.48
C ASP A 152 -15.43 -8.22 -13.90
N ASN A 153 -15.47 -9.57 -13.90
CA ASN A 153 -16.62 -10.42 -14.18
C ASN A 153 -16.98 -11.32 -12.98
N ALA A 154 -16.66 -10.93 -11.75
CA ALA A 154 -17.22 -11.61 -10.58
C ALA A 154 -18.75 -11.51 -10.66
N LEU A 155 -19.37 -12.56 -11.19
CA LEU A 155 -20.74 -12.91 -10.90
C LEU A 155 -20.85 -12.77 -9.38
N LEU A 156 -21.74 -11.87 -8.94
CA LEU A 156 -22.14 -11.65 -7.55
C LEU A 156 -21.81 -12.88 -6.70
N ASP A 157 -20.94 -12.72 -5.69
CA ASP A 157 -20.64 -13.82 -4.79
C ASP A 157 -21.98 -14.36 -4.27
N PRO A 158 -22.32 -15.65 -4.49
CA PRO A 158 -23.56 -16.20 -3.95
C PRO A 158 -23.62 -16.13 -2.41
N MET A 159 -22.52 -15.81 -1.72
CA MET A 159 -22.48 -15.47 -0.30
C MET A 159 -22.78 -13.99 0.00
N ASP A 160 -22.66 -13.07 -0.95
CA ASP A 160 -23.12 -11.68 -0.79
C ASP A 160 -24.66 -11.57 -0.77
N GLU A 161 -25.37 -12.60 -1.24
CA GLU A 161 -26.82 -12.76 -1.08
C GLU A 161 -27.23 -13.30 0.30
N CYS A 162 -26.29 -13.66 1.18
CA CYS A 162 -26.60 -14.07 2.55
C CYS A 162 -27.04 -12.88 3.41
N ARG A 163 -28.25 -12.39 3.14
CA ARG A 163 -28.99 -11.53 4.08
C ARG A 163 -29.56 -12.40 5.20
N PRO A 164 -29.70 -11.85 6.43
CA PRO A 164 -30.46 -12.51 7.48
C PRO A 164 -31.86 -12.86 6.98
N CYS A 165 -32.27 -14.12 7.15
CA CYS A 165 -33.60 -14.55 6.75
C CYS A 165 -34.68 -13.73 7.48
N THR A 166 -35.73 -13.37 6.77
CA THR A 166 -36.92 -12.78 7.35
C THR A 166 -37.71 -13.82 8.13
N LYS A 167 -38.54 -13.38 9.09
CA LYS A 167 -39.36 -14.29 9.91
C LYS A 167 -40.30 -15.15 9.06
N ASP A 168 -40.81 -14.60 7.96
CA ASP A 168 -41.73 -15.32 7.06
C ASP A 168 -41.02 -16.44 6.28
N GLU A 169 -39.77 -16.22 5.86
CA GLU A 169 -38.93 -17.25 5.22
C GLU A 169 -38.58 -18.39 6.20
N ILE A 170 -38.37 -18.08 7.48
CA ILE A 170 -38.13 -19.07 8.53
C ILE A 170 -39.41 -19.87 8.83
N LEU A 171 -40.58 -19.21 8.88
CA LEU A 171 -41.86 -19.89 9.15
C LEU A 171 -42.27 -20.83 8.01
N ASN A 172 -42.05 -20.43 6.76
CA ASN A 172 -42.37 -21.26 5.60
C ASN A 172 -41.44 -22.48 5.42
N SER A 173 -40.23 -22.44 5.97
CA SER A 173 -39.31 -23.58 5.95
C SER A 173 -39.54 -24.60 7.07
N TYR A 174 -40.16 -24.16 8.18
CA TYR A 174 -40.52 -25.04 9.30
C TYR A 174 -41.90 -25.69 9.17
N CYS A 175 -42.82 -25.09 8.41
CA CYS A 175 -44.16 -25.62 8.18
C CYS A 175 -44.28 -26.16 6.74
N SER A 176 -43.59 -27.27 6.46
CA SER A 176 -43.80 -28.10 5.27
C SER A 176 -44.41 -29.44 5.64
#